data_AF-A0A6P4CAH2-F1
#
_entry.id   AF-A0A6P4CAH2-F1
#
_cell.length_a   1.000
_cell.length_b   1.000
_cell.length_c   1.000
_cell.angle_alpha   90.00
_cell.angle_beta   90.00
_cell.angle_gamma   90.00
#
_symmetry.space_group_name_H-M   'P 1'
#
loop_
_entity.id
_entity.type
_entity.pdbx_description
1 polymer ?
#
loop_
_entity_poly.entity_id
_entity_poly.type
_entity_poly.pdbx_seq_one_letter_code
_entity_poly.pdbx_strand_id
1 'polypeptide(L)'
;MNPPPPPPSSSCNTCGAFTGGCTFLHSLSYQASSRRYCTDCLLKKNHGLFCPICFQVYDGTLSPHLRLLCLHCPAIAHRSCVTSNSGLPSASYFKCPACSDPNFSYFRPRREGEELDPKSAMVLVAAAQISAESLSKAAAASRLYAERRALEAAAAKNKAREALESVESIVALENEEQQQQQQKKQKQKQKQKKKKKKKKKKKKKRNVA
;
A
#
# COMPACT_ATOMS: atom_id res chain seq x y z
N MET A 1 -9.57 -14.37 -3.23
CA MET A 1 -9.73 -13.48 -4.39
C MET A 1 -10.11 -12.11 -3.85
N ASN A 2 -9.28 -11.08 -4.06
CA ASN A 2 -9.70 -9.71 -3.73
C ASN A 2 -10.76 -9.26 -4.73
N PRO A 3 -11.82 -8.56 -4.30
CA PRO A 3 -12.81 -8.02 -5.23
C PRO A 3 -12.13 -7.04 -6.21
N PRO A 4 -12.57 -7.00 -7.48
CA PRO A 4 -12.07 -6.02 -8.43
C PRO A 4 -12.33 -4.60 -7.87
N PRO A 5 -11.40 -3.66 -8.07
CA PRO A 5 -11.61 -2.28 -7.64
C PRO A 5 -12.90 -1.75 -8.28
N PRO A 6 -13.76 -1.03 -7.54
CA PRO A 6 -15.00 -0.51 -8.08
C PRO A 6 -14.71 0.39 -9.30
N PRO A 7 -15.60 0.41 -10.31
CA PRO A 7 -15.42 1.26 -11.46
C PRO A 7 -15.29 2.71 -10.98
N PRO A 8 -14.35 3.47 -11.54
CA PRO A 8 -14.05 4.77 -11.00
C PRO A 8 -15.24 5.70 -11.26
N SER A 9 -15.75 6.33 -10.18
CA SER A 9 -16.94 7.19 -10.24
C SER A 9 -16.81 8.23 -11.34
N SER A 10 -17.83 8.37 -12.18
CA SER A 10 -17.91 9.38 -13.26
C SER A 10 -18.25 10.78 -12.74
N SER A 11 -18.24 10.96 -11.42
CA SER A 11 -18.52 12.22 -10.75
C SER A 11 -17.47 12.55 -9.70
N CYS A 12 -17.37 13.85 -9.40
CA CYS A 12 -16.56 14.36 -8.31
C CYS A 12 -17.10 13.87 -6.96
N ASN A 13 -16.22 13.31 -6.12
CA ASN A 13 -16.55 12.80 -4.79
C ASN A 13 -16.97 13.89 -3.78
N THR A 14 -16.74 15.18 -4.08
CA THR A 14 -17.10 16.29 -3.17
C THR A 14 -18.41 16.95 -3.58
N CYS A 15 -18.50 17.44 -4.82
CA CYS A 15 -19.67 18.20 -5.28
C CYS A 15 -20.63 17.41 -6.17
N GLY A 16 -20.33 16.15 -6.51
CA GLY A 16 -21.17 15.33 -7.38
C GLY A 16 -21.14 15.71 -8.86
N ALA A 17 -20.37 16.72 -9.27
CA ALA A 17 -20.28 17.15 -10.67
C ALA A 17 -19.87 16.00 -11.60
N PHE A 18 -20.64 15.78 -12.66
CA PHE A 18 -20.47 14.69 -13.63
C PHE A 18 -19.64 15.12 -14.84
N THR A 19 -18.93 14.17 -15.45
CA THR A 19 -18.06 14.39 -16.63
C THR A 19 -18.79 14.95 -17.86
N GLY A 20 -20.12 14.79 -17.96
CA GLY A 20 -20.95 15.18 -19.11
C GLY A 20 -21.27 16.67 -19.27
N GLY A 21 -20.63 17.56 -18.50
CA GLY A 21 -20.84 19.01 -18.57
C GLY A 21 -19.54 19.82 -18.50
N CYS A 22 -18.43 19.25 -18.99
CA CYS A 22 -17.11 19.91 -19.09
C CYS A 22 -16.47 20.30 -17.74
N THR A 23 -16.27 19.29 -16.86
CA THR A 23 -15.36 19.42 -15.71
C THR A 23 -14.27 18.35 -15.78
N PHE A 24 -13.01 18.77 -15.76
CA PHE A 24 -11.87 17.85 -15.71
C PHE A 24 -11.84 17.16 -14.34
N LEU A 25 -11.90 15.83 -14.33
CA LEU A 25 -11.79 15.01 -13.13
C LEU A 25 -10.37 14.48 -12.97
N HIS A 26 -9.82 14.66 -11.78
CA HIS A 26 -8.49 14.24 -11.38
C HIS A 26 -8.60 13.12 -10.35
N SER A 27 -7.66 12.17 -10.38
CA SER A 27 -7.67 11.04 -9.44
C SER A 27 -6.68 11.27 -8.30
N LEU A 28 -7.13 11.15 -7.06
CA LEU A 28 -6.28 11.20 -5.88
C LEU A 28 -6.36 9.86 -5.15
N SER A 29 -5.20 9.33 -4.76
CA SER A 29 -5.11 8.12 -3.96
C SER A 29 -5.06 8.45 -2.48
N TYR A 30 -5.98 7.90 -1.71
CA TYR A 30 -6.04 8.02 -0.26
C TYR A 30 -6.29 6.63 0.36
N GLN A 31 -5.38 6.18 1.23
CA GLN A 31 -5.50 4.91 1.96
C GLN A 31 -5.88 3.71 1.06
N ALA A 32 -5.14 3.52 -0.03
CA ALA A 32 -5.37 2.46 -1.03
C ALA A 32 -6.69 2.54 -1.84
N SER A 33 -7.50 3.59 -1.64
CA SER A 33 -8.66 3.91 -2.48
C SER A 33 -8.35 5.10 -3.40
N SER A 34 -8.73 5.02 -4.67
CA SER A 34 -8.69 6.16 -5.58
C SER A 34 -10.04 6.88 -5.57
N ARG A 35 -10.02 8.20 -5.42
CA ARG A 35 -11.21 9.06 -5.46
C ARG A 35 -11.02 10.11 -6.55
N ARG A 36 -12.11 10.47 -7.24
CA ARG A 36 -12.09 11.51 -8.26
C ARG A 36 -12.57 12.85 -7.74
N TYR A 37 -11.88 13.92 -8.13
CA TYR A 37 -12.22 15.29 -7.77
C TYR A 37 -12.18 16.17 -9.01
N CYS A 38 -13.14 17.09 -9.17
CA CYS A 38 -13.00 18.12 -10.19
C CYS A 38 -11.84 19.07 -9.85
N THR A 39 -11.31 19.80 -10.83
CA THR A 39 -10.21 20.75 -10.64
C THR A 39 -10.41 21.67 -9.42
N ASP A 40 -11.59 22.27 -9.27
CA ASP A 40 -11.88 23.18 -8.14
C ASP A 40 -11.86 22.46 -6.78
N CYS A 41 -12.55 21.33 -6.67
CA CYS A 41 -12.58 20.55 -5.42
C CYS A 41 -11.21 19.99 -5.05
N LEU A 42 -10.41 19.58 -6.04
CA LEU A 42 -9.06 19.09 -5.82
C LEU A 42 -8.18 20.19 -5.22
N LEU A 43 -8.22 21.40 -5.79
CA LEU A 43 -7.41 22.53 -5.32
C LEU A 43 -7.89 23.05 -3.96
N LYS A 44 -9.22 23.09 -3.72
CA LYS A 44 -9.79 23.41 -2.41
C LYS A 44 -9.42 22.39 -1.33
N LYS A 45 -9.28 21.12 -1.68
CA LYS A 45 -8.84 20.12 -0.70
C LYS A 45 -7.34 20.20 -0.41
N ASN A 46 -6.54 20.67 -1.37
CA ASN A 46 -5.07 20.63 -1.33
C ASN A 46 -4.43 22.02 -1.33
N HIS A 47 -5.00 22.96 -0.57
CA HIS A 47 -4.53 24.36 -0.50
C HIS A 47 -3.04 24.53 -0.16
N GLY A 48 -2.44 23.58 0.56
CA GLY A 48 -1.02 23.65 0.96
C GLY A 48 -0.02 23.14 -0.08
N LEU A 49 -0.48 22.60 -1.21
CA LEU A 49 0.41 21.99 -2.22
C LEU A 49 0.78 22.93 -3.37
N PHE A 50 0.17 24.12 -3.45
CA PHE A 50 0.41 25.07 -4.53
C PHE A 50 0.22 26.51 -4.05
N CYS A 51 0.75 27.48 -4.81
CA CYS A 51 0.49 28.89 -4.58
C CYS A 51 -0.88 29.30 -5.17
N PRO A 52 -1.84 29.83 -4.39
CA PRO A 52 -3.17 30.20 -4.89
C PRO A 52 -3.20 31.45 -5.79
N ILE A 53 -2.05 32.10 -6.01
CA ILE A 53 -1.91 33.30 -6.85
C ILE A 53 -1.36 32.92 -8.22
N CYS A 54 -0.24 32.18 -8.26
CA CYS A 54 0.43 31.79 -9.51
C CYS A 54 0.23 30.32 -9.90
N PHE A 55 -0.47 29.52 -9.10
CA PHE A 55 -0.76 28.10 -9.33
C PHE A 55 0.46 27.18 -9.45
N GLN A 56 1.66 27.65 -9.10
CA GLN A 56 2.83 26.79 -9.03
C GLN A 56 2.70 25.78 -7.89
N VAL A 57 2.85 24.49 -8.23
CA VAL A 57 2.87 23.37 -7.28
C VAL A 57 4.24 23.30 -6.60
N TYR A 58 4.23 22.93 -5.32
CA TYR A 58 5.44 22.89 -4.49
C TYR A 58 6.10 21.51 -4.51
N ASP A 59 7.32 21.42 -5.03
CA ASP A 59 8.12 20.18 -5.05
C ASP A 59 8.90 19.92 -3.74
N GLY A 60 8.48 20.52 -2.62
CA GLY A 60 9.12 20.36 -1.32
C GLY A 60 10.36 21.22 -1.06
N THR A 61 10.78 22.07 -2.00
CA THR A 61 12.05 22.83 -1.94
C THR A 61 11.94 24.27 -1.46
N LEU A 62 10.73 24.83 -1.33
CA LEU A 62 10.61 26.24 -0.99
C LEU A 62 11.03 26.55 0.45
N SER A 63 11.99 27.45 0.62
CA SER A 63 12.43 27.94 1.92
C SER A 63 11.27 28.55 2.72
N PRO A 64 11.14 28.30 4.04
CA PRO A 64 10.08 28.87 4.88
C PRO A 64 9.95 30.39 4.79
N HIS A 65 11.07 31.12 4.59
CA HIS A 65 11.08 32.58 4.50
C HIS A 65 10.46 33.15 3.22
N LEU A 66 10.26 32.32 2.19
CA LEU A 66 9.69 32.72 0.91
C LEU A 66 8.18 32.45 0.82
N ARG A 67 7.57 31.96 1.91
CA ARG A 67 6.17 31.54 1.96
C ARG A 67 5.37 32.41 2.95
N LEU A 68 4.10 32.66 2.61
CA LEU A 68 3.10 33.28 3.49
C LEU A 68 1.93 32.32 3.68
N LEU A 69 1.49 32.16 4.92
CA LEU A 69 0.36 31.29 5.27
C LEU A 69 -0.92 32.10 5.33
N CYS A 70 -2.01 31.52 4.87
CA CYS A 70 -3.34 32.11 5.02
C CYS A 70 -3.77 32.08 6.49
N LEU A 71 -4.41 33.14 6.95
CA LEU A 71 -4.92 33.24 8.33
C LEU A 71 -6.05 32.24 8.68
N HIS A 72 -6.73 31.66 7.68
CA HIS A 72 -7.95 30.88 7.90
C HIS A 72 -7.90 29.45 7.37
N CYS A 73 -6.87 29.07 6.61
CA CYS A 73 -6.78 27.75 6.00
C CYS A 73 -5.31 27.40 5.74
N PRO A 74 -4.98 26.13 5.43
CA PRO A 74 -3.60 25.71 5.20
C PRO A 74 -3.03 26.19 3.84
N ALA A 75 -3.61 27.23 3.22
CA ALA A 75 -3.11 27.77 1.97
C ALA A 75 -1.78 28.49 2.16
N ILE A 76 -0.87 28.28 1.22
CA ILE A 76 0.47 28.85 1.25
C ILE A 76 0.69 29.62 -0.06
N ALA A 77 1.09 30.88 0.00
CA ALA A 77 1.46 31.67 -1.16
C ALA A 77 2.94 32.05 -1.14
N HIS A 78 3.52 32.30 -2.31
CA HIS A 78 4.83 32.94 -2.37
C HIS A 78 4.75 34.36 -1.83
N ARG A 79 5.72 34.75 -1.01
CA ARG A 79 5.83 36.12 -0.52
C ARG A 79 5.87 37.13 -1.67
N SER A 80 6.64 36.82 -2.72
CA SER A 80 6.73 37.63 -3.95
C SER A 80 5.38 37.78 -4.67
N CYS A 81 4.58 36.72 -4.76
CA CYS A 81 3.26 36.78 -5.39
C CYS A 81 2.29 37.68 -4.62
N VAL A 82 2.43 37.78 -3.29
CA VAL A 82 1.60 38.68 -2.49
C VAL A 82 2.08 40.12 -2.62
N THR A 83 3.38 40.37 -2.45
CA THR A 83 3.95 41.74 -2.48
C THR A 83 3.79 42.40 -3.85
N SER A 84 3.99 41.66 -4.94
CA SER A 84 3.84 42.19 -6.30
C SER A 84 2.39 42.55 -6.64
N ASN A 85 1.41 41.94 -5.97
CA ASN A 85 0.00 42.14 -6.26
C ASN A 85 -0.69 43.14 -5.31
N SER A 86 -0.10 43.41 -4.15
CA SER A 86 -0.69 44.29 -3.13
C SER A 86 -0.03 45.67 -3.03
N GLY A 87 1.09 45.90 -3.74
CA GLY A 87 1.78 47.20 -3.78
C GLY A 87 2.29 47.70 -2.41
N LEU A 88 2.12 46.90 -1.36
CA LEU A 88 2.41 47.28 0.02
C LEU A 88 3.64 46.52 0.51
N PRO A 89 4.70 47.22 0.97
CA PRO A 89 5.99 46.61 1.30
C PRO A 89 5.95 45.70 2.55
N SER A 90 4.81 45.60 3.24
CA SER A 90 4.70 44.89 4.52
C SER A 90 3.31 44.31 4.78
N ALA A 91 2.78 43.48 3.86
CA ALA A 91 1.63 42.64 4.19
C ALA A 91 2.06 41.60 5.25
N SER A 92 1.91 41.95 6.54
CA SER A 92 2.16 41.06 7.68
C SER A 92 1.11 39.94 7.81
N TYR A 93 -0.02 40.08 7.11
CA TYR A 93 -1.09 39.10 7.05
C TYR A 93 -1.48 38.77 5.61
N PHE A 94 -1.76 37.50 5.35
CA PHE A 94 -2.21 37.01 4.06
C PHE A 94 -3.55 36.28 4.23
N LYS A 95 -4.50 36.60 3.35
CA LYS A 95 -5.77 35.87 3.22
C LYS A 95 -5.88 35.38 1.78
N CYS A 96 -5.99 34.07 1.59
CA CYS A 96 -6.03 33.49 0.26
C CYS A 96 -7.36 33.82 -0.45
N PRO A 97 -7.39 33.82 -1.79
CA PRO A 97 -8.61 34.11 -2.56
C PRO A 97 -9.83 33.30 -2.12
N ALA A 98 -9.65 32.01 -1.84
CA ALA A 98 -10.72 31.12 -1.40
C ALA A 98 -11.28 31.44 -0.01
N CYS A 99 -10.51 32.08 0.88
CA CYS A 99 -11.01 32.54 2.17
C CYS A 99 -11.57 33.96 2.11
N SER A 100 -11.10 34.78 1.16
CA SER A 100 -11.56 36.15 0.97
C SER A 100 -12.97 36.22 0.38
N ASP A 101 -13.32 35.29 -0.50
CA ASP A 101 -14.65 35.20 -1.11
C ASP A 101 -15.25 33.79 -0.92
N PRO A 102 -16.40 33.64 -0.24
CA PRO A 102 -17.05 32.33 -0.03
C PRO A 102 -17.53 31.69 -1.34
N ASN A 103 -17.77 32.48 -2.39
CA ASN A 103 -18.20 32.00 -3.71
C ASN A 103 -17.02 31.77 -4.67
N PHE A 104 -15.79 31.84 -4.15
CA PHE A 104 -14.59 31.66 -4.95
C PHE A 104 -14.52 30.26 -5.60
N SER A 105 -14.16 30.24 -6.87
CA SER A 105 -13.84 29.02 -7.62
C SER A 105 -12.52 29.19 -8.36
N TYR A 106 -11.65 28.19 -8.24
CA TYR A 106 -10.39 28.13 -8.98
C TYR A 106 -10.61 27.88 -10.48
N PHE A 107 -11.66 27.13 -10.82
CA PHE A 107 -11.91 26.66 -12.17
C PHE A 107 -13.40 26.69 -12.47
N ARG A 108 -13.79 27.37 -13.55
CA ARG A 108 -15.19 27.40 -14.01
C ARG A 108 -15.41 26.36 -15.12
N PRO A 109 -16.53 25.61 -15.08
CA PRO A 109 -16.90 24.71 -16.17
C PRO A 109 -17.00 25.49 -17.48
N ARG A 110 -16.41 24.95 -18.54
CA ARG A 110 -16.36 25.59 -19.87
C ARG A 110 -17.51 25.09 -20.74
N ARG A 111 -18.01 25.93 -21.65
CA ARG A 111 -18.89 25.45 -22.74
C ARG A 111 -18.05 24.82 -23.84
N GLU A 112 -18.59 23.94 -24.66
CA GLU A 112 -17.87 23.42 -25.83
C GLU A 112 -17.53 24.60 -26.79
N GLY A 113 -16.27 24.76 -27.22
CA GLY A 113 -15.90 25.72 -28.28
C GLY A 113 -15.06 26.98 -27.98
N GLU A 114 -14.94 27.51 -26.75
CA GLU A 114 -13.90 28.53 -26.43
C GLU A 114 -12.51 27.85 -26.26
N GLU A 115 -11.36 28.49 -26.42
CA GLU A 115 -10.85 29.57 -25.58
C GLU A 115 -10.42 29.09 -24.18
N LEU A 116 -9.34 28.31 -23.98
CA LEU A 116 -8.77 28.12 -22.64
C LEU A 116 -7.89 29.32 -22.28
N ASP A 117 -8.38 30.17 -21.38
CA ASP A 117 -7.60 31.30 -20.85
C ASP A 117 -6.30 30.81 -20.17
N PRO A 118 -5.16 31.52 -20.33
CA PRO A 118 -3.88 31.12 -19.74
C PRO A 118 -3.94 30.82 -18.24
N LYS A 119 -4.73 31.56 -17.47
CA LYS A 119 -4.87 31.31 -16.03
C LYS A 119 -5.58 29.99 -15.76
N SER A 120 -6.62 29.68 -16.53
CA SER A 120 -7.35 28.41 -16.43
C SER A 120 -6.47 27.23 -16.81
N ALA A 121 -5.58 27.40 -17.79
CA ALA A 121 -4.58 26.39 -18.15
C ALA A 121 -3.60 26.14 -16.99
N MET A 122 -3.07 27.18 -16.34
CA MET A 122 -2.19 27.04 -15.17
C MET A 122 -2.89 26.31 -14.01
N VAL A 123 -4.15 26.63 -13.73
CA VAL A 123 -4.98 25.96 -12.72
C VAL A 123 -5.12 24.46 -13.03
N LEU A 124 -5.37 24.12 -14.30
CA LEU A 124 -5.52 22.74 -14.74
C LEU A 124 -4.19 21.97 -14.61
N VAL A 125 -3.07 22.58 -15.01
CA VAL A 125 -1.73 22.01 -14.87
C VAL A 125 -1.41 21.75 -13.39
N ALA A 126 -1.70 22.70 -12.51
CA ALA A 126 -1.48 22.54 -11.08
C ALA A 126 -2.26 21.36 -10.49
N ALA A 127 -3.54 21.24 -10.86
CA ALA A 127 -4.37 20.12 -10.43
C ALA A 127 -3.86 18.77 -10.96
N ALA A 128 -3.44 18.74 -12.22
CA ALA A 128 -2.86 17.54 -12.83
C ALA A 128 -1.55 17.12 -12.17
N GLN A 129 -0.67 18.06 -11.84
CA GLN A 129 0.59 17.80 -11.13
C GLN A 129 0.34 17.22 -9.73
N ILE A 130 -0.58 17.82 -8.95
CA ILE A 130 -0.96 17.30 -7.62
C ILE A 130 -1.54 15.88 -7.73
N SER A 131 -2.39 15.63 -8.74
CA SER A 131 -2.95 14.30 -9.01
C SER A 131 -1.86 13.29 -9.36
N ALA A 132 -0.95 13.65 -10.27
CA ALA A 132 0.15 12.80 -10.70
C ALA A 132 1.07 12.44 -9.53
N GLU A 133 1.43 13.41 -8.68
CA GLU A 133 2.28 13.15 -7.52
C GLU A 133 1.59 12.24 -6.49
N SER A 134 0.31 12.45 -6.23
CA SER A 134 -0.49 11.58 -5.35
C SER A 134 -0.53 10.13 -5.85
N LEU A 135 -0.77 9.95 -7.16
CA LEU A 135 -0.82 8.63 -7.78
C LEU A 135 0.56 7.96 -7.78
N SER A 136 1.62 8.71 -8.09
CA SER A 136 3.00 8.21 -8.06
C SER A 136 3.41 7.74 -6.66
N LYS A 137 3.11 8.52 -5.61
CA LYS A 137 3.35 8.14 -4.21
C LYS A 137 2.59 6.86 -3.84
N ALA A 138 1.33 6.74 -4.25
CA ALA A 138 0.52 5.56 -3.99
C ALA A 138 1.01 4.32 -4.76
N ALA A 139 1.47 4.49 -6.00
CA ALA A 139 2.05 3.43 -6.81
C ALA A 139 3.37 2.92 -6.20
N ALA A 140 4.25 3.82 -5.76
CA ALA A 140 5.48 3.47 -5.06
C ALA A 140 5.20 2.70 -3.76
N ALA A 141 4.27 3.18 -2.93
CA ALA A 141 3.86 2.50 -1.71
C ALA A 141 3.28 1.10 -1.99
N SER A 142 2.46 0.96 -3.03
CA SER A 142 1.89 -0.33 -3.45
C SER A 142 2.96 -1.33 -3.88
N ARG A 143 3.99 -0.88 -4.61
CA ARG A 143 5.13 -1.72 -5.01
C ARG A 143 5.91 -2.22 -3.81
N LEU A 144 6.29 -1.32 -2.90
CA LEU A 144 7.02 -1.68 -1.67
C LEU A 144 6.22 -2.66 -0.79
N TYR A 145 4.91 -2.47 -0.70
CA TYR A 145 4.04 -3.39 0.03
C TYR A 145 3.98 -4.78 -0.63
N ALA A 146 3.85 -4.84 -1.95
CA ALA A 146 3.83 -6.10 -2.69
C ALA A 146 5.15 -6.86 -2.58
N GLU A 147 6.29 -6.17 -2.69
CA GLU A 147 7.62 -6.75 -2.52
C GLU A 147 7.81 -7.33 -1.12
N ARG A 148 7.42 -6.58 -0.08
CA ARG A 148 7.46 -7.07 1.31
C ARG A 148 6.62 -8.33 1.48
N ARG A 149 5.39 -8.34 0.97
CA ARG A 149 4.50 -9.52 1.05
C ARG A 149 5.05 -10.73 0.30
N ALA A 150 5.71 -10.52 -0.83
CA ALA A 150 6.36 -11.60 -1.58
C ALA A 150 7.51 -12.23 -0.77
N LEU A 151 8.34 -11.39 -0.14
CA LEU A 151 9.45 -11.85 0.71
C LEU A 151 8.96 -12.60 1.95
N GLU A 152 7.94 -12.07 2.65
CA GLU A 152 7.32 -12.73 3.80
C GLU A 152 6.73 -14.10 3.42
N ALA A 153 6.05 -14.18 2.28
CA ALA A 153 5.49 -15.45 1.79
C ALA A 153 6.59 -16.46 1.42
N ALA A 154 7.68 -16.01 0.79
CA ALA A 154 8.83 -16.87 0.47
C ALA A 154 9.51 -17.41 1.73
N ALA A 155 9.72 -16.56 2.75
CA ALA A 155 10.29 -16.96 4.03
C ALA A 155 9.39 -17.98 4.76
N ALA A 156 8.06 -17.75 4.78
CA ALA A 156 7.11 -18.70 5.35
C ALA A 156 7.12 -20.04 4.62
N LYS A 157 7.23 -20.04 3.28
CA LYS A 157 7.33 -21.27 2.48
C LYS A 157 8.63 -22.03 2.78
N ASN A 158 9.76 -21.34 2.86
CA ASN A 158 11.04 -21.98 3.20
C ASN A 158 10.99 -22.61 4.59
N LYS A 159 10.44 -21.88 5.58
CA LYS A 159 10.27 -22.40 6.94
C LYS A 159 9.34 -23.61 7.00
N ALA A 160 8.26 -23.60 6.22
CA ALA A 160 7.36 -24.76 6.11
C ALA A 160 8.07 -25.96 5.47
N ARG A 161 8.90 -25.73 4.45
CA ARG A 161 9.70 -26.79 3.82
C ARG A 161 10.71 -27.39 4.80
N GLU A 162 11.46 -26.56 5.53
CA GLU A 162 12.40 -27.02 6.57
C GLU A 162 11.69 -27.84 7.66
N ALA A 163 10.48 -27.44 8.06
CA ALA A 163 9.69 -28.22 9.01
C ALA A 163 9.30 -29.59 8.44
N LEU A 164 8.90 -29.69 7.17
CA LEU A 164 8.58 -30.97 6.53
C LEU A 164 9.81 -31.88 6.44
N GLU A 165 10.96 -31.34 6.02
CA GLU A 165 12.23 -32.08 5.97
C GLU A 165 12.62 -32.63 7.36
N SER A 166 12.39 -31.85 8.42
CA SER A 166 12.60 -32.29 9.80
C SER A 166 11.68 -33.46 10.19
N VAL A 167 10.40 -33.41 9.82
CA VAL A 167 9.44 -34.49 10.11
C VAL A 167 9.84 -35.77 9.36
N GLU A 168 10.24 -35.67 8.10
CA GLU A 168 10.71 -36.83 7.31
C GLU A 168 11.91 -37.51 7.97
N SER A 169 12.88 -36.74 8.46
CA SER A 169 14.04 -37.28 9.18
C SER A 169 13.65 -37.99 10.49
N ILE A 170 12.70 -37.45 11.25
CA ILE A 170 12.22 -38.05 12.49
C ILE A 170 11.52 -39.38 12.18
N VAL A 171 10.65 -39.42 11.17
CA VAL A 171 9.96 -40.64 10.75
C VAL A 171 10.95 -41.72 10.30
N ALA A 172 12.03 -41.35 9.61
CA ALA A 172 13.08 -42.29 9.23
C ALA A 172 13.76 -42.91 10.46
N LEU A 173 14.13 -42.09 11.44
CA LEU A 173 14.74 -42.55 12.70
C LEU A 173 13.79 -43.46 13.49
N GLU A 174 12.52 -43.09 13.63
CA GLU A 174 11.50 -43.91 14.31
C GLU A 174 11.33 -45.27 13.63
N ASN A 175 11.33 -45.30 12.29
CA ASN A 175 11.23 -46.54 11.53
C ASN A 175 12.46 -47.45 11.75
N GLU A 176 13.67 -46.89 11.76
CA GLU A 176 14.89 -47.64 12.06
C GLU A 176 14.87 -48.23 13.48
N GLU A 177 14.48 -47.43 14.47
CA GLU A 177 14.34 -47.88 15.85
C GLU A 177 13.32 -49.02 15.99
N GLN A 178 12.16 -48.90 15.34
CA GLN A 178 11.15 -49.95 15.31
C GLN A 178 11.68 -51.24 14.69
N GLN A 179 12.41 -51.16 13.56
CA GLN A 179 13.02 -52.33 12.93
C GLN A 179 14.03 -53.01 13.85
N GLN A 180 14.90 -52.24 14.51
CA GLN A 180 15.88 -52.78 15.46
C GLN A 180 15.20 -53.47 16.65
N GLN A 181 14.13 -52.88 17.19
CA GLN A 181 13.35 -53.49 18.27
C GLN A 181 12.68 -54.79 17.82
N GLN A 182 12.11 -54.83 16.61
CA GLN A 182 11.52 -56.04 16.04
C GLN A 182 12.58 -57.15 15.87
N GLN A 183 13.75 -56.83 15.32
CA GLN A 183 14.85 -57.78 15.19
C GLN A 183 15.31 -58.32 16.56
N LYS A 184 15.45 -57.46 17.57
CA LYS A 184 15.80 -57.88 18.95
C LYS A 184 14.74 -58.84 19.52
N LYS A 185 13.44 -58.52 19.38
CA LYS A 185 12.32 -59.37 19.81
C LYS A 185 12.34 -60.74 19.09
N GLN A 186 12.61 -60.76 17.78
CA GLN A 186 12.72 -62.01 17.01
C GLN A 186 13.90 -62.87 17.46
N LYS A 187 15.09 -62.28 17.64
CA LYS A 187 16.29 -62.97 18.16
C LYS A 187 16.03 -63.58 19.55
N GLN A 188 15.35 -62.86 20.44
CA GLN A 188 14.97 -63.38 21.75
C GLN A 188 13.99 -64.56 21.66
N LYS A 189 12.93 -64.46 20.84
CA LYS A 189 11.97 -65.56 20.59
C LYS A 189 12.69 -66.81 20.06
N GLN A 190 13.63 -66.66 19.14
CA GLN A 190 14.42 -67.78 18.62
C GLN A 190 15.32 -68.42 19.70
N LYS A 191 16.00 -67.61 20.53
CA LYS A 191 16.80 -68.11 21.67
C LYS A 191 15.93 -68.91 22.65
N GLN A 192 14.72 -68.43 22.98
CA GLN A 192 13.78 -69.14 23.84
C GLN A 192 13.30 -70.46 23.22
N LYS A 193 12.94 -70.48 21.93
CA LYS A 193 12.57 -71.71 21.20
C LYS A 193 13.72 -72.73 21.21
N LYS A 194 14.97 -72.31 20.98
CA LYS A 194 16.16 -73.17 21.05
C LYS A 194 16.36 -73.74 22.48
N LYS A 195 16.21 -72.91 23.53
CA LYS A 195 16.28 -73.36 24.93
C LYS A 195 15.18 -74.39 25.26
N LYS A 196 13.93 -74.16 24.84
CA LYS A 196 12.82 -75.13 25.01
C LYS A 196 13.08 -76.45 24.27
N LYS A 197 13.58 -76.43 23.03
CA LYS A 197 13.97 -77.63 22.27
C LYS A 197 15.10 -78.41 22.97
N LYS A 198 16.15 -77.73 23.47
CA LYS A 198 17.23 -78.37 24.25
C LYS A 198 16.70 -79.03 25.52
N LYS A 199 15.82 -78.36 26.29
CA LYS A 199 15.16 -78.94 27.48
C LYS A 199 14.34 -80.18 27.13
N LYS A 200 13.54 -80.16 26.05
CA LYS A 200 12.77 -81.34 25.57
C LYS A 200 13.69 -82.52 25.19
N LYS A 201 14.78 -82.28 24.45
CA LYS A 201 15.76 -83.34 24.10
C LYS A 201 16.43 -83.94 25.34
N LYS A 202 16.78 -83.11 26.34
CA LYS A 202 17.39 -83.58 27.61
C LYS A 202 16.41 -84.42 28.44
N LYS A 203 15.12 -84.08 28.44
CA LYS A 203 14.05 -84.85 29.12
C LYS A 203 13.81 -86.20 28.42
N LYS A 204 13.82 -86.23 27.07
CA LYS A 204 13.62 -87.46 26.30
C LYS A 204 14.78 -88.46 26.48
N LYS A 205 16.01 -87.99 26.67
CA LYS A 205 17.18 -88.85 26.99
C LYS A 205 17.17 -89.43 28.41
N ARG A 206 16.41 -88.86 29.35
CA ARG A 206 16.29 -89.36 30.74
C ARG A 206 15.19 -90.41 30.92
N ASN A 207 14.32 -90.61 29.92
CA ASN A 207 13.21 -91.58 29.98
C ASN A 207 13.50 -92.88 29.19
N VAL A 208 14.72 -93.06 28.69
CA VAL A 208 15.15 -94.22 27.86
C VAL A 208 16.32 -94.97 28.52
N ALA A 209 16.68 -94.58 29.74
CA ALA A 209 17.57 -95.30 30.65
C ALA A 209 16.78 -95.62 31.90
#